data_AF-A0A0F3M8D6-F1
#
_entry.id   AF-A0A0F3M8D6-F1
#
_cell.length_a   1.000
_cell.length_b   1.000
_cell.length_c   1.000
_cell.angle_alpha   90.00
_cell.angle_beta   90.00
_cell.angle_gamma   90.00
#
_symmetry.space_group_name_H-M   'P 1'
#
loop_
_entity.id
_entity.type
_entity.pdbx_description
1 polymer ?
#
loop_
_entity_poly.entity_id
_entity_poly.type
_entity_poly.pdbx_seq_one_letter_code
_entity_poly.pdbx_strand_id
1 'polypeptide(L)'
;MRDSIMSMTGTIVVTHNNVHFYDSLAQDEKSWISHLKGGESASIYSCDSLVACIQRLQRNITILPEQSYAGKAKQQLTNLKIKFDYNTEFSDHEIAFLSSIGDIFSIYDYIILESISGVTILDSSSELIASYTLVQHLKEVITEIRRAVTSLGAKQVSDKHLVQYLKDWYYVWS
;
A
#
# COMPACT_ATOMS: atom_id res chain seq x y z
N MET A 1 1.94 3.60 -7.61
CA MET A 1 1.56 2.84 -6.40
C MET A 1 0.12 3.09 -5.98
N ARG A 2 -0.43 4.30 -6.19
CA ARG A 2 -1.84 4.59 -5.86
C ARG A 2 -2.83 3.58 -6.47
N ASP A 3 -2.69 3.25 -7.75
CA ASP A 3 -3.56 2.27 -8.43
C ASP A 3 -3.44 0.85 -7.84
N SER A 4 -2.24 0.44 -7.43
CA SER A 4 -2.01 -0.82 -6.73
C SER A 4 -2.70 -0.83 -5.37
N ILE A 5 -2.57 0.24 -4.58
CA ILE A 5 -3.22 0.36 -3.27
C ILE A 5 -4.73 0.30 -3.42
N MET A 6 -5.30 1.07 -4.35
CA MET A 6 -6.74 1.08 -4.62
C MET A 6 -7.25 -0.30 -5.09
N SER A 7 -6.43 -1.04 -5.84
CA SER A 7 -6.76 -2.41 -6.24
C SER A 7 -6.71 -3.39 -5.07
N MET A 8 -5.76 -3.21 -4.15
CA MET A 8 -5.58 -4.05 -2.96
C MET A 8 -6.63 -3.78 -1.89
N THR A 9 -7.09 -2.55 -1.70
CA THR A 9 -8.19 -2.23 -0.78
C THR A 9 -9.56 -2.58 -1.37
N GLY A 10 -9.68 -2.58 -2.69
CA GLY A 10 -10.96 -2.40 -3.35
C GLY A 10 -11.31 -0.92 -3.46
N THR A 11 -12.20 -0.57 -4.39
CA THR A 11 -12.56 0.81 -4.70
C THR A 11 -14.01 0.93 -5.13
N ILE A 12 -14.54 2.16 -5.10
CA ILE A 12 -15.88 2.48 -5.58
C ILE A 12 -15.75 3.58 -6.64
N VAL A 13 -16.30 3.33 -7.82
CA VAL A 13 -16.30 4.29 -8.92
C VAL A 13 -17.74 4.74 -9.17
N VAL A 14 -17.97 6.05 -9.12
CA VAL A 14 -19.28 6.66 -9.36
C VAL A 14 -19.24 7.44 -10.67
N THR A 15 -20.10 7.10 -11.63
CA THR A 15 -20.19 7.77 -12.94
C THR A 15 -21.65 7.99 -13.33
N HIS A 16 -22.05 9.24 -13.59
CA HIS A 16 -23.35 9.62 -14.20
C HIS A 16 -24.56 8.75 -13.78
N ASN A 17 -24.76 8.59 -12.45
CA ASN A 17 -25.79 7.77 -11.77
C ASN A 17 -25.55 6.26 -11.59
N ASN A 18 -24.40 5.71 -12.02
CA ASN A 18 -24.03 4.33 -11.73
C ASN A 18 -22.93 4.28 -10.67
N VAL A 19 -23.05 3.32 -9.75
CA VAL A 19 -22.06 3.03 -8.71
C VAL A 19 -21.50 1.65 -8.96
N HIS A 20 -20.19 1.57 -9.17
CA HIS A 20 -19.47 0.32 -9.40
C HIS A 20 -18.60 0.01 -8.18
N PHE A 21 -18.84 -1.15 -7.60
CA PHE A 21 -18.04 -1.66 -6.48
C PHE A 21 -17.00 -2.63 -7.01
N TYR A 22 -15.75 -2.40 -6.63
CA TYR A 22 -14.62 -3.27 -6.94
C TYR A 22 -14.12 -3.88 -5.64
N ASP A 23 -14.16 -5.21 -5.59
CA ASP A 23 -13.66 -5.98 -4.45
C ASP A 23 -12.14 -5.86 -4.30
N SER A 24 -11.65 -6.12 -3.10
CA SER A 24 -10.22 -6.17 -2.82
C SER A 24 -9.55 -7.32 -3.60
N LEU A 25 -8.47 -7.01 -4.31
CA LEU A 25 -7.60 -8.01 -4.93
C LEU A 25 -6.53 -8.56 -3.98
N ALA A 26 -6.48 -8.11 -2.71
CA ALA A 26 -5.50 -8.57 -1.73
C ALA A 26 -5.79 -9.99 -1.20
N GLN A 27 -6.99 -10.54 -1.44
CA GLN A 27 -7.33 -11.91 -1.07
C GLN A 27 -6.55 -12.96 -1.87
N ASP A 28 -6.04 -12.60 -3.04
CA ASP A 28 -5.12 -13.45 -3.80
C ASP A 28 -3.71 -13.31 -3.22
N GLU A 29 -3.28 -14.35 -2.48
CA GLU A 29 -1.96 -14.43 -1.85
C GLU A 29 -0.82 -14.18 -2.84
N LYS A 30 -0.91 -14.71 -4.07
CA LYS A 30 0.16 -14.54 -5.07
C LYS A 30 0.26 -13.11 -5.55
N SER A 31 -0.88 -12.47 -5.75
CA SER A 31 -0.96 -11.05 -6.09
C SER A 31 -0.41 -10.18 -4.95
N TRP A 32 -0.85 -10.45 -3.71
CA TRP A 32 -0.37 -9.76 -2.51
C TRP A 32 1.16 -9.83 -2.37
N ILE A 33 1.72 -11.04 -2.45
CA ILE A 33 3.17 -11.26 -2.35
C ILE A 33 3.89 -10.55 -3.50
N SER A 34 3.34 -10.57 -4.72
CA SER A 34 3.95 -9.90 -5.87
C SER A 34 3.98 -8.37 -5.70
N HIS A 35 2.97 -7.76 -5.06
CA HIS A 35 3.02 -6.34 -4.70
C HIS A 35 4.07 -6.07 -3.61
N LEU A 36 4.19 -6.95 -2.62
CA LEU A 36 5.11 -6.78 -1.50
C LEU A 36 6.59 -6.95 -1.92
N LYS A 37 6.92 -8.01 -2.65
CA LYS A 37 8.31 -8.44 -2.94
C LYS A 37 8.70 -8.34 -4.42
N GLY A 38 7.75 -8.11 -5.31
CA GLY A 38 7.93 -8.26 -6.75
C GLY A 38 7.52 -9.65 -7.23
N GLY A 39 7.23 -9.77 -8.52
CA GLY A 39 6.76 -11.01 -9.15
C GLY A 39 5.89 -10.74 -10.38
N GLU A 40 5.53 -11.82 -11.09
CA GLU A 40 4.78 -11.76 -12.37
C GLU A 40 3.25 -11.87 -12.19
N SER A 41 2.78 -12.09 -10.96
CA SER A 41 1.38 -12.44 -10.67
C SER A 41 0.63 -11.33 -9.92
N ALA A 42 1.11 -10.08 -9.97
CA ALA A 42 0.40 -8.97 -9.34
C ALA A 42 -0.86 -8.62 -10.15
N SER A 43 -2.03 -8.65 -9.50
CA SER A 43 -3.28 -8.22 -10.10
C SER A 43 -3.55 -6.76 -9.77
N ILE A 44 -3.99 -5.98 -10.77
CA ILE A 44 -4.49 -4.61 -10.59
C ILE A 44 -5.77 -4.39 -11.39
N TYR A 45 -6.59 -3.46 -10.90
CA TYR A 45 -7.59 -2.82 -11.75
C TYR A 45 -6.93 -1.72 -12.56
N SER A 46 -7.24 -1.68 -13.86
CA SER A 46 -6.83 -0.60 -14.73
C SER A 46 -8.01 -0.07 -15.51
N CYS A 47 -8.03 1.23 -15.75
CA CYS A 47 -8.90 1.81 -16.77
C CYS A 47 -8.25 1.70 -18.14
N ASP A 48 -9.05 1.35 -19.15
CA ASP A 48 -8.71 1.65 -20.53
C ASP A 48 -9.16 3.09 -20.84
N SER A 49 -8.41 3.81 -21.65
CA SER A 49 -8.81 5.13 -22.16
C SER A 49 -9.90 5.04 -23.24
N LEU A 50 -10.01 3.87 -23.90
CA LEU A 50 -10.96 3.62 -24.99
C LEU A 50 -12.32 3.09 -24.49
N VAL A 51 -12.31 2.41 -23.35
CA VAL A 51 -13.50 1.91 -22.66
C VAL A 51 -13.58 2.68 -21.36
N ALA A 52 -14.56 3.57 -21.23
CA ALA A 52 -14.78 4.34 -19.99
C ALA A 52 -14.48 3.47 -18.75
N CYS A 53 -13.79 4.02 -17.74
CA CYS A 53 -13.34 3.41 -16.46
C CYS A 53 -14.38 2.56 -15.67
N ILE A 54 -15.56 2.40 -16.23
CA ILE A 54 -16.75 1.70 -15.78
C ILE A 54 -16.63 0.18 -15.93
N GLN A 55 -15.81 -0.33 -16.86
CA GLN A 55 -15.63 -1.78 -17.04
C GLN A 55 -14.44 -2.30 -16.21
N ARG A 56 -14.66 -3.41 -15.49
CA ARG A 56 -13.64 -4.07 -14.65
C ARG A 56 -12.59 -4.75 -15.53
N LEU A 57 -11.50 -4.05 -15.79
CA LEU A 57 -10.32 -4.63 -16.41
C LEU A 57 -9.34 -5.04 -15.32
N GLN A 58 -9.47 -6.27 -14.81
CA GLN A 58 -8.43 -6.89 -14.00
C GLN A 58 -7.34 -7.40 -14.94
N ARG A 59 -6.11 -6.96 -14.72
CA ARG A 59 -4.95 -7.42 -15.48
C ARG A 59 -3.83 -7.84 -14.56
N ASN A 60 -3.06 -8.81 -15.01
CA ASN A 60 -1.83 -9.21 -14.36
C ASN A 60 -0.70 -8.30 -14.85
N ILE A 61 0.15 -7.89 -13.91
CA ILE A 61 1.33 -7.09 -14.16
C ILE A 61 2.54 -7.77 -13.52
N THR A 62 3.70 -7.51 -14.10
CA THR A 62 4.98 -7.86 -13.50
C THR A 62 5.52 -6.67 -12.73
N ILE A 63 5.85 -6.90 -11.46
CA ILE A 63 6.49 -5.91 -10.58
C ILE A 63 7.93 -6.37 -10.38
N LEU A 64 8.89 -5.55 -10.79
CA LEU A 64 10.30 -5.82 -10.52
C LEU A 64 10.56 -5.75 -9.00
N PRO A 65 11.47 -6.58 -8.45
CA PRO A 65 11.77 -6.57 -7.02
C PRO A 65 12.09 -5.18 -6.47
N GLU A 66 12.81 -4.35 -7.21
CA GLU A 66 13.19 -2.99 -6.82
C GLU A 66 11.99 -2.02 -6.81
N GLN A 67 10.97 -2.32 -7.61
CA GLN A 67 9.76 -1.52 -7.72
C GLN A 67 8.66 -1.92 -6.72
N SER A 68 8.84 -3.07 -6.06
CA SER A 68 7.97 -3.56 -4.99
C SER A 68 8.03 -2.69 -3.73
N TYR A 69 7.10 -2.90 -2.80
CA TYR A 69 7.14 -2.18 -1.51
C TYR A 69 8.42 -2.49 -0.73
N ALA A 70 8.83 -3.76 -0.65
CA ALA A 70 10.06 -4.18 0.03
C ALA A 70 11.30 -3.60 -0.66
N GLY A 71 11.35 -3.61 -2.01
CA GLY A 71 12.45 -3.05 -2.77
C GLY A 71 12.63 -1.54 -2.52
N LYS A 72 11.52 -0.79 -2.52
CA LYS A 72 11.55 0.66 -2.24
C LYS A 72 11.94 0.97 -0.80
N ALA A 73 11.41 0.22 0.17
CA ALA A 73 11.81 0.35 1.57
C ALA A 73 13.30 0.07 1.74
N LYS A 74 13.81 -1.02 1.15
CA LYS A 74 15.24 -1.36 1.14
C LYS A 74 16.08 -0.24 0.55
N GLN A 75 15.66 0.34 -0.58
CA GLN A 75 16.38 1.45 -1.20
C GLN A 75 16.43 2.69 -0.28
N GLN A 76 15.31 3.04 0.36
CA GLN A 76 15.27 4.15 1.31
C GLN A 76 16.18 3.91 2.52
N LEU A 77 16.14 2.71 3.12
CA LEU A 77 17.02 2.35 4.24
C LEU A 77 18.50 2.36 3.83
N THR A 78 18.80 1.88 2.63
CA THR A 78 20.17 1.93 2.07
C THR A 78 20.65 3.37 1.93
N ASN A 79 19.81 4.26 1.40
CA ASN A 79 20.15 5.68 1.26
C ASN A 79 20.37 6.34 2.61
N LEU A 80 19.51 6.06 3.60
CA LEU A 80 19.65 6.56 4.97
C LEU A 80 20.96 6.09 5.61
N LYS A 81 21.29 4.80 5.46
CA LYS A 81 22.56 4.24 5.95
C LYS A 81 23.76 4.92 5.33
N ILE A 82 23.81 5.03 4.00
CA ILE A 82 24.88 5.74 3.29
C ILE A 82 25.04 7.15 3.84
N LYS A 83 23.93 7.88 3.99
CA LYS A 83 23.98 9.24 4.51
C LYS A 83 24.48 9.33 5.95
N PHE A 84 24.11 8.36 6.78
CA PHE A 84 24.60 8.23 8.16
C PHE A 84 26.11 7.96 8.19
N ASP A 85 26.59 7.00 7.40
CA ASP A 85 28.01 6.61 7.32
C ASP A 85 28.91 7.78 6.87
N TYR A 86 28.41 8.61 5.94
CA TYR A 86 29.12 9.79 5.45
C TYR A 86 28.80 11.08 6.21
N ASN A 87 28.04 11.01 7.31
CA ASN A 87 27.61 12.16 8.12
C ASN A 87 27.01 13.31 7.28
N THR A 88 26.16 12.94 6.32
CA THR A 88 25.45 13.87 5.44
C THR A 88 24.03 14.12 5.93
N GLU A 89 23.52 15.32 5.69
CA GLU A 89 22.19 15.72 6.15
C GLU A 89 21.05 14.94 5.45
N PHE A 90 20.04 14.58 6.24
CA PHE A 90 18.81 13.99 5.73
C PHE A 90 17.91 15.07 5.13
N SER A 91 17.28 14.74 4.00
CA SER A 91 16.26 15.58 3.38
C SER A 91 14.97 15.57 4.17
N ASP A 92 14.11 16.56 3.96
CA ASP A 92 12.78 16.63 4.60
C ASP A 92 11.94 15.36 4.37
N HIS A 93 12.04 14.77 3.17
CA HIS A 93 11.34 13.52 2.85
C HIS A 93 11.88 12.34 3.68
N GLU A 94 13.20 12.25 3.87
CA GLU A 94 13.83 11.21 4.69
C GLU A 94 13.49 11.39 6.17
N ILE A 95 13.46 12.63 6.66
CA ILE A 95 13.03 12.96 8.02
C ILE A 95 11.56 12.58 8.22
N ALA A 96 10.68 12.91 7.27
CA ALA A 96 9.27 12.54 7.32
C ALA A 96 9.07 11.02 7.33
N PHE A 97 9.85 10.29 6.53
CA PHE A 97 9.84 8.82 6.53
C PHE A 97 10.31 8.27 7.88
N LEU A 98 11.45 8.72 8.40
CA LEU A 98 11.94 8.31 9.71
C LEU A 98 10.94 8.63 10.83
N SER A 99 10.27 9.78 10.75
CA SER A 99 9.24 10.16 11.74
C SER A 99 7.99 9.27 11.65
N SER A 100 7.64 8.78 10.45
CA SER A 100 6.43 7.96 10.27
C SER A 100 6.58 6.51 10.70
N ILE A 101 7.82 5.99 10.72
CA ILE A 101 8.10 4.60 11.14
C ILE A 101 8.94 4.49 12.42
N GLY A 102 9.56 5.58 12.86
CA GLY A 102 10.59 5.60 13.91
C GLY A 102 10.10 5.17 15.28
N ASP A 103 8.81 5.36 15.57
CA ASP A 103 8.20 4.90 16.83
C ASP A 103 8.05 3.37 16.91
N ILE A 104 8.14 2.68 15.76
CA ILE A 104 7.91 1.23 15.66
C ILE A 104 9.17 0.49 15.25
N PHE A 105 9.96 1.08 14.36
CA PHE A 105 11.24 0.55 13.93
C PHE A 105 12.34 1.53 14.32
N SER A 106 13.20 1.13 15.25
CA SER A 106 14.39 1.88 15.65
C SER A 106 15.47 1.82 14.56
N ILE A 107 15.24 2.50 13.43
CA ILE A 107 16.12 2.47 12.26
C ILE A 107 17.56 2.89 12.62
N TYR A 108 17.71 3.91 13.47
CA TYR A 108 19.01 4.35 13.94
C TYR A 108 19.76 3.26 14.71
N ASP A 109 19.09 2.57 15.63
CA ASP A 109 19.70 1.47 16.39
C ASP A 109 20.12 0.33 15.47
N TYR A 110 19.33 0.04 14.43
CA TYR A 110 19.69 -0.96 13.43
C TYR A 110 20.92 -0.55 12.61
N ILE A 111 20.99 0.71 12.16
CA ILE A 111 22.18 1.22 11.44
C ILE A 111 23.43 1.11 12.32
N ILE A 112 23.35 1.53 13.59
CA ILE A 112 24.46 1.44 14.55
C ILE A 112 24.86 -0.02 14.77
N LEU A 113 23.89 -0.90 15.00
CA LEU A 113 24.14 -2.31 15.25
C LEU A 113 24.77 -3.00 14.03
N GLU A 114 24.32 -2.69 12.81
CA GLU A 114 24.98 -3.18 11.59
C GLU A 114 26.43 -2.68 11.49
N SER A 115 26.67 -1.40 11.77
CA SER A 115 28.00 -0.79 11.71
C SER A 115 28.97 -1.46 12.68
N ILE A 116 28.49 -1.79 13.90
CA ILE A 116 29.30 -2.46 14.93
C ILE A 116 29.46 -3.96 14.64
N SER A 117 28.40 -4.65 14.21
CA SER A 117 28.38 -6.10 14.05
C SER A 117 28.91 -6.59 12.70
N GLY A 118 28.89 -5.75 11.66
CA GLY A 118 29.18 -6.15 10.29
C GLY A 118 28.11 -7.05 9.64
N VAL A 119 26.98 -7.28 10.32
CA VAL A 119 25.86 -8.09 9.84
C VAL A 119 24.80 -7.19 9.22
N THR A 120 24.19 -7.62 8.11
CA THR A 120 23.06 -6.92 7.46
C THR A 120 21.73 -7.27 8.14
N ILE A 121 21.12 -6.30 8.80
CA ILE A 121 19.88 -6.34 9.59
C ILE A 121 18.76 -5.54 8.90
N LEU A 122 19.10 -4.39 8.30
CA LEU A 122 18.19 -3.49 7.59
C LEU A 122 17.56 -4.18 6.37
N ASP A 123 18.32 -5.03 5.68
CA ASP A 123 17.81 -5.83 4.57
C ASP A 123 16.68 -6.75 5.01
N SER A 124 16.85 -7.49 6.12
CA SER A 124 15.80 -8.34 6.69
C SER A 124 14.63 -7.51 7.25
N SER A 125 14.92 -6.32 7.77
CA SER A 125 13.91 -5.40 8.33
C SER A 125 13.08 -4.69 7.25
N SER A 126 13.61 -4.58 6.02
CA SER A 126 12.97 -3.88 4.92
C SER A 126 11.60 -4.45 4.55
N GLU A 127 11.42 -5.76 4.62
CA GLU A 127 10.13 -6.41 4.37
C GLU A 127 9.11 -6.10 5.47
N LEU A 128 9.55 -6.05 6.73
CA LEU A 128 8.69 -5.71 7.86
C LEU A 128 8.25 -4.24 7.80
N ILE A 129 9.20 -3.34 7.50
CA ILE A 129 8.94 -1.92 7.30
C ILE A 129 8.01 -1.70 6.11
N ALA A 130 8.23 -2.40 5.01
CA ALA A 130 7.36 -2.36 3.83
C ALA A 130 5.94 -2.85 4.14
N SER A 131 5.82 -3.96 4.87
CA SER A 131 4.52 -4.51 5.29
C SER A 131 3.78 -3.53 6.19
N TYR A 132 4.48 -2.93 7.16
CA TYR A 132 3.90 -1.91 8.04
C TYR A 132 3.44 -0.67 7.25
N THR A 133 4.30 -0.13 6.39
CA THR A 133 4.00 1.05 5.55
C THR A 133 2.80 0.79 4.65
N LEU A 134 2.76 -0.39 4.02
CA LEU A 134 1.63 -0.82 3.21
C LEU A 134 0.35 -0.87 4.05
N VAL A 135 0.36 -1.46 5.25
CA VAL A 135 -0.80 -1.46 6.15
C VAL A 135 -1.26 -0.05 6.51
N GLN A 136 -0.34 0.89 6.75
CA GLN A 136 -0.71 2.28 7.03
C GLN A 136 -1.41 2.93 5.83
N HIS A 137 -0.87 2.81 4.62
CA HIS A 137 -1.52 3.33 3.43
C HIS A 137 -2.88 2.67 3.15
N LEU A 138 -3.01 1.36 3.40
CA LEU A 138 -4.30 0.67 3.29
C LEU A 138 -5.31 1.25 4.29
N LYS A 139 -4.91 1.51 5.55
CA LYS A 139 -5.78 2.13 6.57
C LYS A 139 -6.24 3.54 6.17
N GLU A 140 -5.35 4.35 5.61
CA GLU A 140 -5.69 5.69 5.11
C GLU A 140 -6.76 5.61 4.02
N VAL A 141 -6.52 4.77 3.00
CA VAL A 141 -7.45 4.59 1.88
C VAL A 141 -8.78 3.98 2.33
N ILE A 142 -8.75 3.01 3.25
CA ILE A 142 -9.97 2.45 3.86
C ILE A 142 -10.77 3.53 4.59
N THR A 143 -10.08 4.44 5.30
CA THR A 143 -10.74 5.54 6.02
C THR A 143 -11.39 6.51 5.03
N GLU A 144 -10.73 6.84 3.92
CA GLU A 144 -11.30 7.66 2.86
C GLU A 144 -12.52 6.99 2.21
N ILE A 145 -12.42 5.71 1.87
CA ILE A 145 -13.52 4.94 1.27
C ILE A 145 -14.69 4.88 2.26
N ARG A 146 -14.45 4.61 3.55
CA ARG A 146 -15.51 4.61 4.57
C ARG A 146 -16.23 5.95 4.65
N ARG A 147 -15.49 7.08 4.65
CA ARG A 147 -16.09 8.42 4.62
C ARG A 147 -16.93 8.64 3.36
N ALA A 148 -16.43 8.22 2.19
CA ALA A 148 -17.17 8.32 0.93
C ALA A 148 -18.46 7.50 0.95
N VAL A 149 -18.40 6.25 1.43
CA VAL A 149 -19.56 5.35 1.59
C VAL A 149 -20.59 5.94 2.56
N THR A 150 -20.15 6.47 3.71
CA THR A 150 -21.06 7.14 4.66
C THR A 150 -21.72 8.37 4.03
N SER A 151 -20.98 9.17 3.27
CA SER A 151 -21.52 10.32 2.53
C SER A 151 -22.54 9.92 1.46
N LEU A 152 -22.29 8.80 0.76
CA LEU A 152 -23.22 8.23 -0.24
C LEU A 152 -24.50 7.70 0.42
N GLY A 153 -24.39 6.95 1.52
CA GLY A 153 -25.56 6.47 2.27
C GLY A 153 -26.40 7.59 2.88
N ALA A 154 -25.80 8.75 3.17
CA ALA A 154 -26.54 9.94 3.61
C ALA A 154 -27.27 10.67 2.46
N LYS A 155 -26.85 10.46 1.20
CA LYS A 155 -27.39 11.15 0.01
C LYS A 155 -28.35 10.29 -0.83
N GLN A 156 -28.30 8.96 -0.73
CA GLN A 156 -29.23 8.04 -1.39
C GLN A 156 -29.61 6.86 -0.47
N VAL A 157 -30.88 6.49 -0.55
CA VAL A 157 -31.65 5.53 0.26
C VAL A 157 -30.91 4.22 0.54
N SER A 158 -31.07 3.67 1.75
CA SER A 158 -30.55 2.39 2.25
C SER A 158 -30.42 1.30 1.18
N ASP A 159 -29.28 1.26 0.50
CA ASP A 159 -28.99 0.23 -0.49
C ASP A 159 -28.41 -0.99 0.21
N LYS A 160 -29.05 -2.14 0.03
CA LYS A 160 -28.62 -3.44 0.57
C LYS A 160 -27.18 -3.75 0.16
N HIS A 161 -26.74 -3.30 -1.02
CA HIS A 161 -25.38 -3.49 -1.51
C HIS A 161 -24.35 -2.67 -0.72
N LEU A 162 -24.72 -1.46 -0.31
CA LEU A 162 -23.84 -0.56 0.44
C LEU A 162 -23.68 -1.02 1.91
N VAL A 163 -24.76 -1.54 2.49
CA VAL A 163 -24.73 -2.19 3.81
C VAL A 163 -23.93 -3.49 3.78
N GLN A 164 -24.08 -4.30 2.72
CA GLN A 164 -23.31 -5.54 2.56
C GLN A 164 -21.82 -5.26 2.34
N TYR A 165 -21.48 -4.28 1.50
CA TYR A 165 -20.10 -3.86 1.27
C TYR A 165 -19.41 -3.41 2.57
N LEU A 166 -20.11 -2.64 3.41
CA LEU A 166 -19.60 -2.25 4.73
C LEU A 166 -19.42 -3.44 5.69
N LYS A 167 -20.29 -4.45 5.63
CA LYS A 167 -20.18 -5.66 6.45
C LYS A 167 -19.02 -6.53 6.03
N ASP A 168 -18.88 -6.81 4.74
CA ASP A 168 -17.82 -7.65 4.20
C ASP A 168 -16.44 -7.03 4.46
N TRP A 169 -16.35 -5.70 4.43
CA TRP A 169 -15.15 -4.96 4.83
C TRP A 169 -14.80 -5.05 6.30
N TYR A 170 -15.79 -5.15 7.19
CA TYR A 170 -15.54 -5.32 8.63
C TYR A 170 -14.83 -6.64 8.93
N TYR A 171 -15.15 -7.72 8.19
CA TYR A 171 -14.55 -9.04 8.42
C TYR A 171 -13.15 -9.24 7.82
N VAL A 172 -12.75 -8.43 6.84
CA VAL A 172 -11.43 -8.54 6.19
C VAL A 172 -10.34 -7.78 6.97
N TRP A 173 -10.72 -6.77 7.75
CA TRP A 173 -9.77 -5.82 8.36
C TRP A 173 -9.96 -5.60 9.88
N SER A 174 -10.78 -6.43 10.55
CA SER A 174 -10.85 -6.53 12.03
C SER A 174 -9.86 -7.54 12.56
#